data_AF-A0A075I0H3-F1
#
_entry.id   AF-A0A075I0H3-F1
#
_cell.length_a   1.000
_cell.length_b   1.000
_cell.length_c   1.000
_cell.angle_alpha   90.00
_cell.angle_beta   90.00
_cell.angle_gamma   90.00
#
_symmetry.space_group_name_H-M   'P 1'
#
loop_
_entity.id
_entity.type
_entity.pdbx_description
1 polymer ?
#
loop_
_entity_poly.entity_id
_entity_poly.type
_entity_poly.pdbx_seq_one_letter_code
_entity_poly.pdbx_strand_id
1 'polypeptide(L)'
;MKVLREFADKKGIMLIEDAAHAIGCYYDKRHVGTISDVGIFSFSTPKIITTGQGGMIVTNDKQIYERAMALKDFGREIGVKTNGKIIFPFNYWL
;
A
#
# COMPACT_ATOMS: atom_id res chain seq x y z
N MET A 1 -3.52 9.07 15.99
CA MET A 1 -4.23 8.80 14.73
C MET A 1 -5.63 9.39 14.64
N LYS A 2 -6.48 9.33 15.68
CA LYS A 2 -7.87 9.82 15.63
C LYS A 2 -7.99 11.29 15.17
N VAL A 3 -7.23 12.19 15.77
CA VAL A 3 -7.22 13.62 15.41
C VAL A 3 -6.81 13.85 13.95
N LEU A 4 -5.84 13.09 13.43
CA LEU A 4 -5.39 13.21 12.04
C LEU A 4 -6.45 12.71 11.05
N ARG A 5 -7.13 11.60 11.38
CA ARG A 5 -8.25 11.08 10.58
C ARG A 5 -9.39 12.10 10.52
N GLU A 6 -9.82 12.64 11.66
CA GLU A 6 -10.86 13.67 11.71
C GLU A 6 -10.50 14.92 10.91
N PHE A 7 -9.23 15.36 10.98
CA PHE A 7 -8.75 16.50 10.20
C PHE A 7 -8.81 16.20 8.69
N ALA A 8 -8.35 15.03 8.28
CA ALA A 8 -8.36 14.59 6.88
C ALA A 8 -9.80 14.51 6.33
N ASP A 9 -10.73 13.95 7.11
CA ASP A 9 -12.15 13.83 6.76
C ASP A 9 -12.79 15.21 6.57
N LYS A 10 -12.57 16.14 7.50
CA LYS A 10 -13.09 17.51 7.41
C LYS A 10 -12.57 18.28 6.19
N LYS A 11 -11.38 17.93 5.72
CA LYS A 11 -10.75 18.56 4.54
C LYS A 11 -10.98 17.78 3.25
N GLY A 12 -11.61 16.61 3.31
CA GLY A 12 -11.80 15.73 2.15
C GLY A 12 -10.47 15.29 1.53
N ILE A 13 -9.43 15.12 2.33
CA ILE A 13 -8.10 14.69 1.87
C ILE A 13 -7.81 13.26 2.33
N MET A 14 -6.96 12.57 1.57
CA MET A 14 -6.49 11.24 1.95
C MET A 14 -5.47 11.34 3.09
N LEU A 15 -5.52 10.37 3.99
CA LEU A 15 -4.50 10.14 5.00
C LEU A 15 -3.62 8.97 4.54
N ILE A 16 -2.31 9.20 4.54
CA ILE A 16 -1.31 8.17 4.27
C ILE A 16 -0.50 7.95 5.54
N GLU A 17 -0.29 6.69 5.89
CA GLU A 17 0.45 6.27 7.08
C GLU A 17 1.79 5.68 6.65
N ASP A 18 2.88 6.35 7.00
CA ASP A 18 4.22 5.77 6.91
C ASP A 18 4.44 4.85 8.12
N ALA A 19 4.32 3.55 7.88
CA ALA A 19 4.53 2.49 8.85
C ALA A 19 5.86 1.76 8.62
N ALA A 20 6.85 2.42 7.97
CA ALA A 20 8.11 1.79 7.57
C ALA A 20 8.92 1.17 8.71
N HIS A 21 8.68 1.54 9.97
CA HIS A 21 9.32 0.96 11.17
C HIS A 21 8.32 0.33 12.15
N ALA A 22 7.05 0.21 11.78
CA ALA A 22 5.97 -0.12 12.71
C ALA A 22 5.22 -1.42 12.37
N ILE A 23 5.81 -2.28 11.55
CA ILE A 23 5.23 -3.59 11.25
C ILE A 23 5.05 -4.40 12.54
N GLY A 24 3.83 -4.90 12.77
CA GLY A 24 3.46 -5.60 14.00
C GLY A 24 3.04 -4.71 15.17
N CYS A 25 3.17 -3.38 15.08
CA CYS A 25 2.67 -2.46 16.10
C CYS A 25 1.16 -2.29 16.02
N TYR A 26 0.57 -1.86 17.15
CA TYR A 26 -0.86 -1.57 17.26
C TYR A 26 -1.12 -0.16 17.78
N TYR A 27 -2.19 0.45 17.28
CA TYR A 27 -2.82 1.62 17.89
C TYR A 27 -4.31 1.33 18.03
N ASP A 28 -4.83 1.44 19.24
CA ASP A 28 -6.26 1.19 19.55
C ASP A 28 -6.77 -0.15 18.99
N LYS A 29 -6.01 -1.24 19.25
CA LYS A 29 -6.28 -2.63 18.80
C LYS A 29 -6.28 -2.85 17.28
N ARG A 30 -5.89 -1.86 16.47
CA ARG A 30 -5.70 -2.00 15.02
C ARG A 30 -4.22 -1.94 14.69
N HIS A 31 -3.80 -2.69 13.66
CA HIS A 31 -2.42 -2.65 13.21
C HIS A 31 -2.06 -1.26 12.65
N VAL A 32 -0.89 -0.77 13.00
CA VAL A 32 -0.31 0.41 12.35
C VAL A 32 -0.05 0.06 10.89
N GLY A 33 -0.44 0.96 9.98
CA GLY A 33 -0.51 0.75 8.54
C GLY A 33 -1.93 0.45 8.04
N THR A 34 -2.91 0.22 8.91
CA THR A 34 -4.31 -0.08 8.52
C THR A 34 -5.32 0.95 9.05
N ILE A 35 -4.85 2.10 9.55
CA ILE A 35 -5.69 3.08 10.25
C ILE A 35 -6.08 4.23 9.32
N SER A 36 -5.26 4.48 8.31
CA SER A 36 -5.43 5.48 7.25
C SER A 36 -5.99 4.85 5.96
N ASP A 37 -6.11 5.65 4.89
CA ASP A 37 -6.56 5.18 3.58
C ASP A 37 -5.50 4.29 2.92
N VAL A 38 -4.22 4.61 3.17
CA VAL A 38 -3.06 3.88 2.67
C VAL A 38 -1.99 3.76 3.75
N GLY A 39 -1.45 2.56 3.94
CA GLY A 39 -0.28 2.29 4.76
C GLY A 39 0.93 1.89 3.91
N ILE A 40 2.13 2.28 4.35
CA ILE A 40 3.38 1.99 3.65
C ILE A 40 4.36 1.31 4.61
N PHE A 41 4.94 0.19 4.17
CA PHE A 41 6.00 -0.52 4.88
C PHE A 41 7.28 -0.51 4.06
N SER A 42 8.40 -0.57 4.76
CA SER A 42 9.72 -0.75 4.15
C SER A 42 10.29 -2.10 4.59
N PHE A 43 10.94 -2.77 3.65
CA PHE A 43 11.61 -4.06 3.85
C PHE A 43 13.09 -3.97 3.47
N SER A 44 13.70 -2.79 3.62
CA SER A 44 15.14 -2.62 3.49
C SER A 44 15.90 -3.31 4.64
N THR A 45 17.22 -3.41 4.51
CA THR A 45 18.09 -4.16 5.44
C THR A 45 17.92 -3.84 6.95
N PRO A 46 17.71 -2.57 7.40
CA PRO A 46 17.59 -2.28 8.83
C PRO A 46 16.19 -2.55 9.41
N LYS A 47 15.27 -3.14 8.64
CA LYS A 47 13.85 -3.32 9.04
C LYS A 47 13.65 -4.67 9.74
N ILE A 48 12.62 -4.75 10.59
CA ILE A 48 12.28 -5.96 11.39
C ILE A 48 12.09 -7.18 10.47
N ILE A 49 11.41 -6.99 9.35
CA ILE A 49 11.28 -7.95 8.26
C ILE A 49 11.94 -7.32 7.03
N THR A 50 12.73 -8.09 6.29
CA THR A 50 13.51 -7.58 5.15
C THR A 50 13.42 -8.50 3.93
N THR A 51 13.45 -7.89 2.75
CA THR A 51 13.63 -8.53 1.44
C THR A 51 14.99 -8.13 0.83
N GLY A 52 15.92 -7.64 1.65
CA GLY A 52 17.14 -6.96 1.21
C GLY A 52 16.86 -5.50 0.85
N GLN A 53 16.05 -5.28 -0.18
CA GLN A 53 15.47 -3.98 -0.57
C GLN A 53 14.01 -4.19 -0.95
N GLY A 54 13.12 -3.28 -0.57
CA GLY A 54 11.72 -3.39 -0.93
C GLY A 54 10.79 -2.59 -0.02
N GLY A 55 9.50 -2.68 -0.34
CA GLY A 55 8.43 -2.06 0.41
C GLY A 55 7.08 -2.60 0.00
N MET A 56 6.06 -2.22 0.76
CA MET A 56 4.69 -2.66 0.52
C MET A 56 3.73 -1.51 0.78
N ILE A 57 2.74 -1.40 -0.10
CA ILE A 57 1.59 -0.53 0.09
C ILE A 57 0.42 -1.42 0.49
N VAL A 58 -0.31 -1.03 1.53
CA VAL A 58 -1.56 -1.68 1.94
C VAL A 58 -2.70 -0.66 1.88
N THR A 59 -3.86 -1.11 1.44
CA THR A 59 -5.08 -0.30 1.39
C THR A 59 -6.30 -1.22 1.38
N ASN A 60 -7.43 -0.74 1.89
CA ASN A 60 -8.73 -1.40 1.75
C ASN A 60 -9.53 -0.85 0.56
N ASP A 61 -9.03 0.19 -0.11
CA ASP A 61 -9.69 0.78 -1.28
C ASP A 61 -9.22 0.08 -2.55
N LYS A 62 -10.16 -0.58 -3.23
CA LYS A 62 -9.91 -1.31 -4.48
C LYS A 62 -9.40 -0.39 -5.60
N GLN A 63 -9.89 0.85 -5.69
CA GLN A 63 -9.46 1.80 -6.71
C GLN A 63 -8.02 2.24 -6.48
N ILE A 64 -7.63 2.46 -5.22
CA ILE A 64 -6.23 2.77 -4.88
C ILE A 64 -5.33 1.58 -5.21
N TYR A 65 -5.73 0.37 -4.85
CA TYR A 65 -5.01 -0.85 -5.19
C TYR A 65 -4.79 -0.97 -6.70
N GLU A 66 -5.84 -0.81 -7.50
CA GLU A 66 -5.76 -0.92 -8.97
C GLU A 66 -4.83 0.14 -9.56
N ARG A 67 -4.92 1.39 -9.07
CA ARG A 67 -4.03 2.46 -9.52
C ARG A 67 -2.57 2.20 -9.12
N ALA A 68 -2.32 1.75 -7.89
CA ALA A 68 -0.97 1.45 -7.41
C ALA A 68 -0.33 0.31 -8.21
N MET A 69 -1.09 -0.73 -8.51
CA MET A 69 -0.64 -1.87 -9.30
C MET A 69 -0.38 -1.49 -10.76
N ALA A 70 -1.26 -0.68 -11.37
CA ALA A 70 -1.01 -0.12 -12.69
C ALA A 70 0.27 0.72 -12.71
N LEU A 71 0.45 1.63 -11.74
CA LEU A 71 1.67 2.44 -11.62
C LEU A 71 2.94 1.60 -11.45
N LYS A 72 2.87 0.52 -10.64
CA LYS A 72 3.98 -0.43 -10.48
C LYS A 72 4.37 -1.07 -11.82
N ASP A 73 3.39 -1.32 -12.69
CA ASP A 73 3.56 -1.94 -13.99
C ASP A 73 3.46 -0.93 -15.16
N PHE A 74 4.15 0.21 -15.03
CA PHE A 74 4.28 1.24 -16.08
C PHE A 74 2.95 1.80 -16.62
N GLY A 75 1.93 1.86 -15.77
CA GLY A 75 0.60 2.38 -16.11
C GLY A 75 -0.31 1.38 -16.84
N ARG A 76 0.05 0.11 -16.91
CA ARG A 76 -0.77 -0.92 -17.58
C ARG A 76 -2.04 -1.22 -16.79
N GLU A 77 -3.15 -1.34 -17.50
CA GLU A 77 -4.40 -1.81 -16.92
C GLU A 77 -4.28 -3.27 -16.45
N ILE A 78 -4.81 -3.54 -15.27
CA ILE A 78 -4.74 -4.85 -14.63
C ILE A 78 -5.73 -5.79 -15.31
N GLY A 79 -5.25 -6.94 -15.78
CA GLY A 79 -6.12 -8.00 -16.31
C GLY A 79 -6.58 -7.79 -17.76
N VAL A 80 -5.97 -6.87 -18.51
CA VAL A 80 -6.21 -6.76 -19.96
C VAL A 80 -5.77 -8.05 -20.66
N LYS A 81 -6.69 -8.66 -21.40
CA LYS A 81 -6.40 -9.75 -22.32
C LYS A 81 -6.07 -9.17 -23.69
N THR A 82 -4.83 -9.31 -24.14
CA THR A 82 -4.45 -8.97 -25.53
C THR A 82 -4.22 -10.27 -26.29
N ASN A 83 -4.91 -10.48 -27.42
CA ASN A 83 -4.81 -11.67 -28.27
C ASN A 83 -4.94 -13.01 -27.51
N GLY A 84 -5.94 -13.11 -26.63
CA GLY A 84 -6.22 -14.36 -25.88
C GLY A 84 -5.22 -14.68 -24.76
N LYS A 85 -4.18 -13.86 -24.57
CA LYS A 85 -3.23 -13.98 -23.46
C LYS A 85 -3.62 -13.02 -22.34
N ILE A 86 -3.71 -13.53 -21.12
CA ILE A 86 -3.85 -12.70 -19.91
C ILE A 86 -2.51 -12.00 -19.71
N ILE A 87 -2.48 -10.67 -19.76
CA ILE A 87 -1.32 -9.92 -19.30
C ILE A 87 -1.38 -9.97 -17.78
N PHE A 88 -0.60 -10.87 -17.20
CA PHE A 88 -0.36 -10.84 -15.76
C PHE A 88 0.45 -9.57 -15.48
N PRO A 89 0.04 -8.75 -14.49
CA PRO A 89 0.91 -7.67 -14.04
C PRO A 89 2.27 -8.27 -13.67
N PHE A 90 3.37 -7.55 -13.93
CA PHE A 90 4.70 -7.99 -13.50
C PHE A 90 4.72 -8.22 -11.97
N ASN A 91 4.45 -9.46 -11.57
CA ASN A 91 4.42 -9.94 -10.20
C ASN A 91 5.75 -10.60 -9.89
N TYR A 92 6.83 -9.81 -9.94
CA TYR A 92 8.03 -10.18 -9.21
C TYR A 92 7.82 -9.75 -7.76
N TRP A 93 7.60 -10.75 -6.90
CA TRP A 93 7.83 -10.63 -5.47
C TRP A 93 9.31 -10.92 -5.23
N LEU A 94 10.15 -9.90 -5.36
CA LEU A 94 11.51 -9.84 -4.82
C LEU A 94 11.74 -8.42 -4.30
#